data_AF-A0A1V9RA29-F1
#
_entry.id   AF-A0A1V9RA29-F1
#
_cell.length_a   1.000
_cell.length_b   1.000
_cell.length_c   1.000
_cell.angle_alpha   90.00
_cell.angle_beta   90.00
_cell.angle_gamma   90.00
#
_symmetry.space_group_name_H-M   'P 1'
#
loop_
_entity.id
_entity.type
_entity.pdbx_description
1 polymer ?
#
loop_
_entity_poly.entity_id
_entity_poly.type
_entity_poly.pdbx_seq_one_letter_code
_entity_poly.pdbx_strand_id
1 'polypeptide(L)'
;TLPEGSKVTVGDNGDVTVTYPDGSKDTIPGDKVLEGKSDAKSDADKNEPKEPGDKVKVDDPNKLTDSEKEELSNNLEKLNPGTVVTIADDGTATLTYPDGSTNTIPGSQLVTAKGNGNTTNSNVKVTPTNTNNKINKDNNSLGKNTANAKAGELPQTGETNDSQKLSVIGMALMGILGLFGLGKKRKKD
;
A
#
# COMPACT_ATOMS: atom_id res chain seq x y z
N THR A 1 -36.83 5.15 -37.49
CA THR A 1 -37.12 3.81 -36.92
C THR A 1 -36.23 2.80 -37.61
N LEU A 2 -35.81 1.75 -36.90
CA LEU A 2 -34.96 0.72 -37.50
C LEU A 2 -35.81 -0.22 -38.39
N PRO A 3 -35.22 -0.85 -39.42
CA PRO A 3 -35.88 -1.88 -40.23
C PRO A 3 -36.37 -3.06 -39.38
N GLU A 4 -37.47 -3.69 -39.78
CA GLU A 4 -38.00 -4.89 -39.13
C GLU A 4 -36.97 -6.03 -39.18
N GLY A 5 -36.78 -6.73 -38.05
CA GLY A 5 -35.76 -7.78 -37.90
C GLY A 5 -34.38 -7.29 -37.42
N SER A 6 -34.19 -5.97 -37.24
CA SER A 6 -32.97 -5.44 -36.62
C SER A 6 -32.84 -5.87 -35.16
N LYS A 7 -31.61 -6.19 -34.72
CA LYS A 7 -31.30 -6.51 -33.32
C LYS A 7 -30.41 -5.43 -32.73
N VAL A 8 -30.74 -4.98 -31.52
CA VAL A 8 -29.92 -4.04 -30.74
C VAL A 8 -29.30 -4.78 -29.57
N THR A 9 -28.00 -4.59 -29.35
CA THR A 9 -27.26 -5.18 -28.23
C THR A 9 -26.45 -4.09 -27.55
N VAL A 10 -26.29 -4.20 -26.22
CA VAL A 10 -25.47 -3.30 -25.41
C VAL A 10 -24.32 -4.12 -24.85
N GLY A 11 -23.09 -3.69 -25.11
CA GLY A 11 -21.88 -4.29 -24.53
C GLY A 11 -21.63 -3.82 -23.10
N ASP A 12 -20.80 -4.55 -22.36
CA ASP A 12 -20.42 -4.18 -20.97
C ASP A 12 -19.69 -2.83 -20.89
N ASN A 13 -19.08 -2.40 -21.99
CA ASN A 13 -18.45 -1.09 -22.15
C ASN A 13 -19.44 0.03 -22.55
N GLY A 14 -20.73 -0.29 -22.67
CA GLY A 14 -21.78 0.65 -23.08
C GLY A 14 -21.93 0.81 -24.59
N ASP A 15 -21.13 0.13 -25.43
CA ASP A 15 -21.28 0.19 -26.88
C ASP A 15 -22.63 -0.37 -27.30
N VAL A 16 -23.35 0.38 -28.15
CA VAL A 16 -24.62 -0.06 -28.71
C VAL A 16 -24.38 -0.54 -30.13
N THR A 17 -24.54 -1.85 -30.37
CA THR A 17 -24.43 -2.43 -31.71
C THR A 17 -25.82 -2.77 -32.25
N VAL A 18 -26.14 -2.21 -33.41
CA VAL A 18 -27.30 -2.54 -34.23
C VAL A 18 -26.86 -3.53 -35.30
N THR A 19 -27.51 -4.70 -35.35
CA THR A 19 -27.34 -5.67 -36.44
C THR A 19 -28.60 -5.66 -37.31
N TYR A 20 -28.43 -5.35 -38.59
CA TYR A 20 -29.52 -5.28 -39.55
C TYR A 20 -29.86 -6.68 -40.13
N PRO A 21 -31.04 -6.85 -40.75
CA PRO A 21 -31.46 -8.15 -41.32
C PRO A 21 -30.52 -8.69 -42.41
N ASP A 22 -29.81 -7.82 -43.12
CA ASP A 22 -28.81 -8.19 -44.14
C ASP A 22 -27.45 -8.61 -43.53
N GLY A 23 -27.33 -8.56 -42.20
CA GLY A 23 -26.13 -8.89 -41.45
C GLY A 23 -25.14 -7.73 -41.30
N SER A 24 -25.39 -6.58 -41.91
CA SER A 24 -24.60 -5.37 -41.68
C SER A 24 -24.76 -4.88 -40.23
N LYS A 25 -23.77 -4.12 -39.75
CA LYS A 25 -23.71 -3.66 -38.36
C LYS A 25 -23.29 -2.21 -38.28
N ASP A 26 -23.98 -1.48 -37.43
CA ASP A 26 -23.57 -0.16 -36.95
C ASP A 26 -23.29 -0.24 -35.44
N THR A 27 -22.17 0.33 -35.02
CA THR A 27 -21.81 0.43 -33.60
C THR A 27 -21.72 1.89 -33.22
N ILE A 28 -22.50 2.28 -32.21
CA ILE A 28 -22.39 3.56 -31.54
C ILE A 28 -21.49 3.33 -30.32
N PRO A 29 -20.29 3.93 -30.29
CA PRO A 29 -19.41 3.90 -29.13
C PRO A 29 -20.13 4.31 -27.85
N GLY A 30 -19.90 3.59 -26.75
CA GLY A 30 -20.58 3.79 -25.48
C GLY A 30 -20.36 5.18 -24.88
N ASP A 31 -19.23 5.82 -25.14
CA ASP A 31 -18.92 7.21 -24.79
C ASP A 31 -19.78 8.24 -25.54
N LYS A 32 -20.38 7.87 -26.68
CA LYS A 32 -21.37 8.67 -27.41
C LYS A 32 -22.81 8.37 -26.99
N VAL A 33 -23.06 7.20 -26.40
CA VAL A 33 -24.38 6.81 -25.86
C VAL A 33 -24.55 7.36 -24.44
N LEU A 34 -23.46 7.40 -23.68
CA LEU A 34 -23.39 7.92 -22.33
C LEU A 34 -22.84 9.35 -22.38
N GLU A 35 -23.75 10.32 -22.43
CA GLU A 35 -23.40 11.73 -22.26
C GLU A 35 -22.84 11.92 -20.83
N GLY A 36 -21.51 12.10 -20.69
CA GLY A 36 -20.93 12.65 -19.46
C GLY A 36 -19.73 11.96 -18.80
N LYS A 37 -19.02 11.02 -19.45
CA LYS A 37 -17.90 10.32 -18.78
C LYS A 37 -16.48 10.65 -19.23
N SER A 38 -16.25 11.73 -19.98
CA SER A 38 -14.92 11.96 -20.55
C SER A 38 -14.19 13.24 -20.10
N ASP A 39 -14.85 14.23 -19.49
CA ASP A 39 -14.15 15.47 -19.06
C ASP A 39 -14.59 16.03 -17.70
N ALA A 40 -15.55 15.40 -17.02
CA ALA A 40 -15.95 15.82 -15.69
C ALA A 40 -14.86 15.42 -14.69
N LYS A 41 -14.13 16.41 -14.17
CA LYS A 41 -13.20 16.25 -13.04
C LYS A 41 -13.93 15.51 -11.90
N SER A 42 -13.31 14.46 -11.34
CA SER A 42 -13.93 13.67 -10.27
C SER A 42 -14.10 14.49 -8.99
N ASP A 43 -14.89 14.02 -8.05
CA ASP A 43 -15.00 14.68 -6.76
C ASP A 43 -13.69 14.59 -5.97
N ALA A 44 -12.95 13.48 -6.07
CA ALA A 44 -11.60 13.35 -5.51
C ALA A 44 -10.60 14.34 -6.13
N ASP A 45 -10.81 14.75 -7.38
CA ASP A 45 -9.95 15.75 -8.02
C ASP A 45 -10.29 17.19 -7.59
N LYS A 46 -11.54 17.45 -7.18
CA LYS A 46 -12.03 18.77 -6.76
C LYS A 46 -11.84 19.02 -5.26
N ASN A 47 -11.74 17.96 -4.48
CA ASN A 47 -11.67 18.04 -3.02
C ASN A 47 -10.29 17.60 -2.53
N GLU A 48 -9.72 18.36 -1.60
CA GLU A 48 -8.53 17.96 -0.88
C GLU A 48 -8.97 17.30 0.46
N PRO A 49 -8.46 16.10 0.79
CA PRO A 49 -8.77 15.44 2.06
C PRO A 49 -8.33 16.29 3.25
N LYS A 50 -9.22 16.43 4.24
CA LYS A 50 -8.89 17.05 5.51
C LYS A 50 -8.37 16.02 6.50
N GLU A 51 -7.24 16.34 7.10
CA GLU A 51 -6.60 15.55 8.15
C GLU A 51 -6.93 16.12 9.54
N PRO A 52 -6.92 15.29 10.59
CA PRO A 52 -7.00 15.79 11.97
C PRO A 52 -5.76 16.64 12.29
N GLY A 53 -5.93 17.66 13.15
CA GLY A 53 -4.82 18.53 13.55
C GLY A 53 -3.73 17.82 14.37
N ASP A 54 -4.09 16.75 15.08
CA ASP A 54 -3.18 15.94 15.88
C ASP A 54 -3.28 14.46 15.49
N LYS A 55 -2.15 13.75 15.54
CA LYS A 55 -2.08 12.30 15.31
C LYS A 55 -2.63 11.51 16.50
N VAL A 56 -3.38 10.46 16.21
CA VAL A 56 -3.86 9.49 17.20
C VAL A 56 -2.68 8.64 17.68
N LYS A 57 -2.55 8.45 18.99
CA LYS A 57 -1.49 7.60 19.55
C LYS A 57 -1.98 6.16 19.71
N VAL A 58 -1.43 5.25 18.91
CA VAL A 58 -1.80 3.83 18.86
C VAL A 58 -0.66 2.95 19.41
N ASP A 59 -0.96 1.72 19.79
CA ASP A 59 0.08 0.83 20.33
C ASP A 59 1.05 0.33 19.25
N ASP A 60 0.51 -0.05 18.08
CA ASP A 60 1.28 -0.43 16.89
C ASP A 60 0.71 0.27 15.65
N PRO A 61 1.41 1.29 15.11
CA PRO A 61 0.97 2.00 13.90
C PRO A 61 0.82 1.14 12.65
N ASN A 62 1.44 -0.04 12.61
CA ASN A 62 1.33 -0.96 11.47
C ASN A 62 0.22 -1.99 11.65
N LYS A 63 -0.48 -1.98 12.80
CA LYS A 63 -1.51 -2.96 13.14
C LYS A 63 -2.53 -2.38 14.12
N LEU A 64 -3.37 -1.49 13.62
CA LEU A 64 -4.48 -0.92 14.37
C LEU A 64 -5.51 -1.99 14.75
N THR A 65 -6.04 -1.86 15.97
CA THR A 65 -7.21 -2.61 16.43
C THR A 65 -8.49 -2.08 15.77
N ASP A 66 -9.55 -2.89 15.75
CA ASP A 66 -10.84 -2.49 15.17
C ASP A 66 -11.42 -1.22 15.83
N SER A 67 -11.22 -1.08 17.15
CA SER A 67 -11.65 0.12 17.89
C SER A 67 -10.85 1.36 17.49
N GLU A 68 -9.54 1.24 17.27
CA GLU A 68 -8.70 2.35 16.80
C GLU A 68 -9.07 2.76 15.36
N LYS A 69 -9.40 1.79 14.51
CA LYS A 69 -9.89 2.05 13.15
C LYS A 69 -11.25 2.76 13.16
N GLU A 70 -12.17 2.31 14.01
CA GLU A 70 -13.51 2.93 14.12
C GLU A 70 -13.42 4.38 14.60
N GLU A 71 -12.58 4.66 15.62
CA GLU A 71 -12.35 6.03 16.08
C GLU A 71 -11.78 6.92 14.96
N LEU A 72 -10.78 6.41 14.23
CA LEU A 72 -10.13 7.15 13.15
C LEU A 72 -11.09 7.40 11.98
N SER A 73 -11.87 6.39 11.60
CA SER A 73 -12.89 6.49 10.55
C SER A 73 -13.93 7.55 10.90
N ASN A 74 -14.51 7.48 12.11
CA ASN A 74 -15.52 8.43 12.58
C ASN A 74 -15.01 9.87 12.63
N ASN A 75 -13.74 10.07 13.01
CA ASN A 75 -13.14 11.40 13.04
C ASN A 75 -12.92 11.95 11.63
N LEU A 76 -12.45 11.12 10.70
CA LEU A 76 -12.23 11.51 9.31
C LEU A 76 -13.53 11.78 8.56
N GLU A 77 -14.60 11.02 8.80
CA GLU A 77 -15.92 11.27 8.20
C GLU A 77 -16.49 12.62 8.63
N LYS A 78 -16.28 13.02 9.89
CA LYS A 78 -16.70 14.35 10.38
C LYS A 78 -15.93 15.49 9.70
N LEU A 79 -14.63 15.29 9.43
CA LEU A 79 -13.79 16.29 8.75
C LEU A 79 -14.06 16.34 7.23
N ASN A 80 -14.50 15.22 6.68
CA ASN A 80 -14.73 15.00 5.25
C ASN A 80 -16.19 14.54 5.00
N PRO A 81 -17.18 15.41 5.24
CA PRO A 81 -18.58 15.04 5.13
C PRO A 81 -18.94 14.61 3.71
N GLY A 82 -19.83 13.63 3.60
CA GLY A 82 -20.27 13.08 2.31
C GLY A 82 -19.33 12.03 1.71
N THR A 83 -18.26 11.66 2.42
CA THR A 83 -17.39 10.53 2.06
C THR A 83 -17.64 9.32 2.95
N VAL A 84 -17.38 8.13 2.43
CA VAL A 84 -17.25 6.90 3.22
C VAL A 84 -15.77 6.68 3.50
N VAL A 85 -15.39 6.49 4.77
CA VAL A 85 -14.00 6.26 5.16
C VAL A 85 -13.76 4.79 5.46
N THR A 86 -12.65 4.26 4.97
CA THR A 86 -12.13 2.94 5.35
C THR A 86 -10.70 3.06 5.84
N ILE A 87 -10.33 2.29 6.86
CA ILE A 87 -9.01 2.32 7.49
C ILE A 87 -8.34 0.96 7.35
N ALA A 88 -7.13 0.93 6.77
CA ALA A 88 -6.30 -0.25 6.68
C ALA A 88 -5.60 -0.57 8.02
N ASP A 89 -4.96 -1.74 8.12
CA ASP A 89 -4.23 -2.15 9.33
C ASP A 89 -3.10 -1.19 9.72
N ASP A 90 -2.47 -0.54 8.75
CA ASP A 90 -1.38 0.43 8.96
C ASP A 90 -1.89 1.87 9.20
N GLY A 91 -3.19 2.04 9.39
CA GLY A 91 -3.84 3.33 9.58
C GLY A 91 -4.02 4.15 8.31
N THR A 92 -3.66 3.64 7.12
CA THR A 92 -3.96 4.31 5.86
C THR A 92 -5.48 4.45 5.68
N ALA A 93 -5.94 5.67 5.44
CA ALA A 93 -7.35 5.96 5.24
C ALA A 93 -7.68 6.17 3.76
N THR A 94 -8.75 5.54 3.29
CA THR A 94 -9.30 5.77 1.95
C THR A 94 -10.67 6.43 2.10
N LEU A 95 -10.81 7.63 1.51
CA LEU A 95 -12.06 8.38 1.42
C LEU A 95 -12.70 8.06 0.08
N THR A 96 -13.92 7.55 0.09
CA THR A 96 -14.72 7.29 -1.12
C THR A 96 -15.81 8.32 -1.26
N TYR A 97 -15.83 9.03 -2.39
CA TYR A 97 -16.85 10.02 -2.72
C TYR A 97 -18.09 9.36 -3.32
N PRO A 98 -19.24 10.06 -3.38
CA PRO A 98 -20.47 9.50 -3.95
C PRO A 98 -20.37 9.11 -5.43
N ASP A 99 -19.47 9.74 -6.19
CA ASP A 99 -19.15 9.39 -7.58
C ASP A 99 -18.24 8.14 -7.71
N GLY A 100 -17.83 7.55 -6.58
CA GLY A 100 -16.95 6.39 -6.49
C GLY A 100 -15.46 6.73 -6.63
N SER A 101 -15.09 7.98 -6.86
CA SER A 101 -13.70 8.41 -6.84
C SER A 101 -13.14 8.36 -5.41
N THR A 102 -11.81 8.32 -5.27
CA THR A 102 -11.17 8.17 -3.95
C THR A 102 -9.96 9.07 -3.77
N ASN A 103 -9.73 9.47 -2.52
CA ASN A 103 -8.44 9.99 -2.07
C ASN A 103 -7.91 9.13 -0.92
N THR A 104 -6.59 9.16 -0.72
CA THR A 104 -5.90 8.39 0.32
C THR A 104 -5.13 9.32 1.24
N ILE A 105 -5.24 9.10 2.55
CA ILE A 105 -4.43 9.75 3.57
C ILE A 105 -3.50 8.68 4.17
N PRO A 106 -2.17 8.79 4.00
CA PRO A 106 -1.21 7.87 4.60
C PRO A 106 -1.37 7.75 6.12
N GLY A 107 -1.28 6.53 6.65
CA GLY A 107 -1.38 6.29 8.10
C GLY A 107 -0.35 7.06 8.92
N SER A 108 0.84 7.29 8.36
CA SER A 108 1.88 8.12 9.00
C SER A 108 1.45 9.57 9.29
N GLN A 109 0.41 10.09 8.62
CA GLN A 109 -0.17 11.41 8.90
C GLN A 109 -1.26 11.36 9.97
N LEU A 110 -1.83 10.19 10.24
CA LEU A 110 -2.99 10.00 11.10
C LEU A 110 -2.65 9.41 12.45
N VAL A 111 -1.66 8.51 12.50
CA VAL A 111 -1.30 7.76 13.70
C VAL A 111 0.18 7.89 14.02
N THR A 112 0.51 7.71 15.29
CA THR A 112 1.87 7.58 15.78
C THR A 112 1.89 6.56 16.91
N ALA A 113 3.04 5.91 17.13
CA ALA A 113 3.17 5.01 18.26
C ALA A 113 3.01 5.80 19.56
N LYS A 114 2.29 5.24 20.54
CA LYS A 114 2.43 5.69 21.93
C LYS A 114 3.92 5.62 22.24
N GLY A 115 4.49 6.74 22.68
CA GLY A 115 5.92 6.82 23.00
C GLY A 115 6.21 5.85 24.13
N ASN A 116 6.61 4.65 23.79
CA ASN A 116 7.04 3.65 24.75
C ASN A 116 8.54 3.84 24.89
N GLY A 117 9.02 4.09 26.11
CA GLY A 117 10.43 3.90 26.40
C GLY A 117 10.84 2.52 25.90
N ASN A 118 11.60 2.50 24.81
CA ASN A 118 12.18 1.35 24.13
C ASN A 118 11.46 0.00 24.30
N THR A 119 10.68 -0.43 23.30
CA THR A 119 10.47 -1.86 23.05
C THR A 119 10.57 -2.16 21.55
N THR A 120 11.80 -2.35 21.10
CA THR A 120 12.14 -3.08 19.88
C THR A 120 11.53 -4.50 19.93
N ASN A 121 10.49 -4.77 19.15
CA ASN A 121 10.10 -6.13 18.84
C ASN A 121 10.97 -6.68 17.70
N SER A 122 12.25 -6.92 18.02
CA SER A 122 13.01 -7.97 17.35
C SER A 122 12.71 -9.26 18.11
N ASN A 123 12.31 -10.31 17.40
CA ASN A 123 12.18 -11.66 17.94
C ASN A 123 13.50 -12.08 18.60
N VAL A 124 13.63 -11.83 19.90
CA VAL A 124 14.67 -12.40 20.75
C VAL A 124 13.97 -13.12 21.87
N LYS A 125 14.02 -14.45 21.76
CA LYS A 125 13.68 -15.40 22.82
C LYS A 125 14.51 -15.06 24.06
N VAL A 126 13.89 -14.38 25.03
CA VAL A 126 14.47 -14.15 26.36
C VAL A 126 13.82 -15.08 27.37
N THR A 127 14.62 -16.03 27.84
CA THR A 127 14.39 -16.87 29.02
C THR A 127 14.32 -15.97 30.26
N PRO A 128 13.41 -16.18 31.21
CA PRO A 128 13.27 -15.31 32.37
C PRO A 128 14.43 -15.54 33.35
N THR A 129 15.11 -14.47 33.78
CA THR A 129 15.91 -14.50 35.00
C THR A 129 15.56 -13.30 35.86
N ASN A 130 14.84 -13.61 36.93
CA ASN A 130 14.50 -12.75 38.04
C ASN A 130 15.77 -12.37 38.81
N THR A 131 16.03 -11.07 39.02
CA THR A 131 16.83 -10.63 40.17
C THR A 131 16.33 -9.27 40.64
N ASN A 132 15.82 -9.28 41.87
CA ASN A 132 15.37 -8.12 42.63
C ASN A 132 16.55 -7.31 43.20
N ASN A 133 16.40 -5.98 43.16
CA ASN A 133 16.71 -4.99 44.22
C ASN A 133 18.19 -4.73 44.64
N LYS A 134 18.72 -3.54 44.33
CA LYS A 134 19.01 -2.46 45.33
C LYS A 134 19.70 -1.23 44.70
N ILE A 135 19.06 -0.10 44.96
CA ILE A 135 19.56 1.29 45.11
C ILE A 135 21.10 1.44 45.26
N ASN A 136 21.71 2.35 44.50
CA ASN A 136 22.68 3.29 45.08
C ASN A 136 22.69 4.66 44.37
N LYS A 137 22.80 5.71 45.18
CA LYS A 137 22.99 7.12 44.82
C LYS A 137 24.47 7.38 44.59
N ASP A 138 24.82 8.02 43.48
CA ASP A 138 25.93 8.97 43.39
C ASP A 138 25.82 9.82 42.11
N ASN A 139 25.49 11.10 42.32
CA ASN A 139 25.75 12.14 41.34
C ASN A 139 27.27 12.41 41.34
N ASN A 140 27.95 12.25 40.20
CA ASN A 140 29.21 12.97 39.99
C ASN A 140 29.31 13.61 38.60
N SER A 141 29.60 14.89 38.70
CA SER A 141 29.77 15.94 37.72
C SER A 141 31.04 15.78 36.88
N LEU A 142 30.90 16.19 35.61
CA LEU A 142 31.89 16.79 34.70
C LEU A 142 33.32 16.22 34.65
N GLY A 143 33.72 15.80 33.44
CA GLY A 143 35.03 16.15 32.92
C GLY A 143 35.63 15.23 31.85
N LYS A 144 36.06 15.88 30.76
CA LYS A 144 37.11 15.50 29.80
C LYS A 144 36.65 14.81 28.51
N ASN A 145 36.51 15.63 27.46
CA ASN A 145 36.74 15.18 26.09
C ASN A 145 37.81 16.08 25.47
N THR A 146 39.02 15.53 25.36
CA THR A 146 40.12 16.07 24.54
C THR A 146 40.17 15.25 23.25
N ALA A 147 40.16 15.96 22.13
CA ALA A 147 40.00 15.44 20.78
C ALA A 147 41.12 14.50 20.29
N ASN A 148 40.78 13.57 19.38
CA ASN A 148 41.63 13.24 18.23
C ASN A 148 40.78 12.63 17.08
N ALA A 149 41.06 13.05 15.85
CA ALA A 149 40.30 12.74 14.63
C ALA A 149 40.93 11.59 13.82
N LYS A 150 40.12 10.74 13.16
CA LYS A 150 40.47 10.08 11.87
C LYS A 150 39.23 9.49 11.17
N ALA A 151 39.23 9.56 9.85
CA ALA A 151 38.10 9.54 8.91
C ALA A 151 37.58 8.16 8.43
N GLY A 152 36.38 8.18 7.81
CA GLY A 152 35.76 7.17 6.92
C GLY A 152 34.42 6.67 7.49
N GLU A 153 33.24 6.75 6.86
CA GLU A 153 32.83 6.96 5.46
C GLU A 153 31.43 7.66 5.42
N LEU A 154 31.11 8.34 4.32
CA LEU A 154 29.82 8.98 4.04
C LEU A 154 28.84 7.96 3.43
N PRO A 155 27.53 7.99 3.72
CA PRO A 155 26.58 7.14 3.01
C PRO A 155 26.41 7.65 1.58
N GLN A 156 26.68 6.79 0.58
CA GLN A 156 26.36 7.10 -0.81
C GLN A 156 25.05 6.44 -1.23
N THR A 157 24.11 7.31 -1.60
CA THR A 157 22.89 7.02 -2.36
C THR A 157 23.23 6.94 -3.86
N GLY A 158 22.62 5.99 -4.57
CA GLY A 158 22.51 6.06 -6.03
C GLY A 158 22.37 4.70 -6.70
N GLU A 159 21.17 4.37 -7.18
CA GLU A 159 21.05 3.48 -8.34
C GLU A 159 21.47 4.26 -9.60
N THR A 160 22.28 3.66 -10.47
CA THR A 160 21.84 3.18 -11.79
C THR A 160 23.01 2.74 -12.68
N ASN A 161 22.85 1.51 -13.19
CA ASN A 161 23.05 1.04 -14.55
C ASN A 161 24.44 1.03 -15.22
N ASP A 162 24.68 -0.17 -15.75
CA ASP A 162 25.47 -0.55 -16.90
C ASP A 162 26.99 -0.72 -16.77
N SER A 163 27.32 -2.02 -16.79
CA SER A 163 28.37 -2.61 -17.61
C SER A 163 29.79 -2.54 -17.06
N GLN A 164 30.15 -3.69 -16.47
CA GLN A 164 31.43 -4.39 -16.51
C GLN A 164 32.25 -4.44 -15.22
N LYS A 165 32.23 -5.66 -14.65
CA LYS A 165 33.31 -6.39 -13.95
C LYS A 165 33.38 -6.29 -12.42
N LEU A 166 32.63 -7.23 -11.82
CA LEU A 166 33.01 -8.19 -10.76
C LEU A 166 33.86 -7.70 -9.57
N SER A 167 33.25 -7.72 -8.38
CA SER A 167 33.90 -8.26 -7.18
C SER A 167 32.87 -8.86 -6.19
N VAL A 168 32.84 -10.20 -6.13
CA VAL A 168 32.54 -11.08 -5.00
C VAL A 168 31.20 -10.88 -4.23
N ILE A 169 30.12 -11.47 -4.76
CA ILE A 169 29.02 -11.98 -3.94
C ILE A 169 29.34 -13.43 -3.61
N GLY A 170 29.38 -13.75 -2.31
CA GLY A 170 29.77 -15.05 -1.77
C GLY A 170 28.94 -16.22 -2.32
N MET A 171 29.65 -17.19 -2.89
CA MET A 171 29.19 -18.55 -3.15
C MET A 171 28.71 -19.23 -1.87
N ALA A 172 27.53 -19.83 -1.90
CA ALA A 172 27.21 -21.00 -1.09
C ALA A 172 26.61 -22.08 -2.01
N LEU A 173 27.47 -23.02 -2.41
CA LEU A 173 27.13 -24.26 -3.11
C LEU A 173 26.72 -25.32 -2.08
N MET A 174 25.50 -25.84 -2.13
CA MET A 174 25.20 -27.19 -1.64
C MET A 174 24.21 -27.86 -2.58
N GLY A 175 24.68 -28.92 -3.23
CA GLY A 175 23.94 -29.69 -4.21
C GLY A 175 23.08 -30.79 -3.58
N ILE A 176 22.06 -31.21 -4.34
CA ILE A 176 21.54 -32.57 -4.32
C ILE A 176 21.43 -33.05 -5.77
N LEU A 177 22.15 -34.13 -6.04
CA LEU A 177 22.40 -34.78 -7.32
C LEU A 177 21.52 -36.04 -7.42
N GLY A 178 20.71 -36.14 -8.48
CA GLY A 178 20.03 -37.36 -8.99
C GLY A 178 18.89 -37.91 -8.11
N LEU A 179 17.90 -38.67 -8.55
CA LEU A 179 17.59 -39.44 -9.76
C LEU A 179 16.03 -39.41 -9.88
N PHE A 180 15.29 -39.63 -10.97
CA PHE A 180 15.34 -40.66 -12.00
C PHE A 180 14.14 -40.36 -12.94
N GLY A 181 14.31 -40.47 -14.26
CA GLY A 181 13.23 -40.26 -15.22
C GLY A 181 12.41 -41.54 -15.50
N LEU A 182 11.14 -41.36 -15.91
CA LEU A 182 10.34 -42.32 -16.70
C LEU A 182 9.01 -41.63 -17.04
N GLY A 183 8.47 -41.55 -18.26
CA GLY A 183 8.87 -41.98 -19.59
C GLY A 183 7.84 -41.39 -20.56
N LYS A 184 8.27 -41.03 -21.78
CA LYS A 184 7.39 -40.59 -22.87
C LYS A 184 7.58 -41.50 -24.08
N LYS A 185 6.47 -41.99 -24.65
CA LYS A 185 6.22 -42.40 -26.05
C LYS A 185 4.91 -43.22 -26.08
N ARG A 186 4.06 -43.27 -27.11
CA ARG A 186 3.74 -42.54 -28.37
C ARG A 186 2.64 -43.40 -29.06
N LYS A 187 1.77 -42.77 -29.87
CA LYS A 187 1.08 -43.19 -31.13
C LYS A 187 -0.24 -42.39 -31.18
N LYS A 188 -0.62 -41.59 -32.19
CA LYS A 188 -0.57 -41.70 -33.67
C LYS A 188 -1.07 -43.07 -34.13
N ASP A 189 -2.37 -43.17 -34.31
CA ASP A 189 -3.02 -43.37 -35.61
C ASP A 189 -4.29 -42.51 -35.66
#